data_AF-A0A2L2TPE4-F1
#
_entry.id   AF-A0A2L2TPE4-F1
#
_cell.length_a   1.000
_cell.length_b   1.000
_cell.length_c   1.000
_cell.angle_alpha   90.00
_cell.angle_beta   90.00
_cell.angle_gamma   90.00
#
_symmetry.space_group_name_H-M   'P 1'
#
loop_
_entity.id
_entity.type
_entity.pdbx_description
1 polymer ?
#
loop_
_entity_poly.entity_id
_entity_poly.type
_entity_poly.pdbx_seq_one_letter_code
_entity_poly.pdbx_strand_id
1 'polypeptide(L)'
;MGLNLELYRSVKDLPLSERKERLRHLSHSEPSRVWMIVNREEKAQRLQELIAGRDLVQAALISPSKIVSSMSLKYTLLGRSTYSHDENMMVTRIANDVARTSQTLVDYIADFDQKARPFPLDAWKLGYCDLYYIDGGSATLEGIYEACLRDEELQTPAARARELVR
;
A
#
# COMPACT_ATOMS: atom_id res chain seq x y z
N MET A 1 -11.02 18.27 17.87
CA MET A 1 -11.35 17.00 17.20
C MET A 1 -12.80 17.11 16.74
N GLY A 2 -13.18 16.62 15.55
CA GLY A 2 -14.52 16.88 14.98
C GLY A 2 -15.61 16.02 15.62
N LEU A 3 -16.78 16.60 15.94
CA LEU A 3 -17.94 15.92 16.56
C LEU A 3 -18.32 14.58 15.89
N ASN A 4 -18.25 14.51 14.55
CA ASN A 4 -18.58 13.29 13.80
C ASN A 4 -17.56 12.16 14.04
N LEU A 5 -16.28 12.47 14.29
CA LEU A 5 -15.24 11.48 14.59
C LEU A 5 -15.47 10.85 15.96
N GLU A 6 -15.78 11.68 16.96
CA GLU A 6 -16.07 11.21 18.32
C GLU A 6 -17.34 10.35 18.34
N LEU A 7 -18.39 10.80 17.64
CA LEU A 7 -19.61 10.02 17.45
C LEU A 7 -19.28 8.66 16.81
N TYR A 8 -18.54 8.63 15.70
CA TYR A 8 -18.21 7.38 15.02
C TYR A 8 -17.43 6.42 15.92
N ARG A 9 -16.42 6.92 16.65
CA ARG A 9 -15.64 6.11 17.60
C ARG A 9 -16.54 5.51 18.69
N SER A 10 -17.53 6.25 19.17
CA SER A 10 -18.47 5.75 20.19
C SER A 10 -19.42 4.64 19.70
N VAL A 11 -19.61 4.51 18.38
CA VAL A 11 -20.53 3.54 17.77
C VAL A 11 -19.84 2.45 16.95
N LYS A 12 -18.51 2.47 16.85
CA LYS A 12 -17.73 1.58 15.98
C LYS A 12 -17.81 0.11 16.40
N ASP A 13 -18.04 -0.16 17.67
CA ASP A 13 -18.10 -1.51 18.25
C ASP A 13 -19.55 -2.01 18.37
N LEU A 14 -20.53 -1.16 18.02
CA LEU A 14 -21.95 -1.52 18.03
C LEU A 14 -22.32 -2.37 16.79
N PRO A 15 -23.39 -3.17 16.87
CA PRO A 15 -23.98 -3.87 15.74
C PRO A 15 -24.28 -2.93 14.57
N LEU A 16 -24.21 -3.45 13.34
CA LEU A 16 -24.41 -2.65 12.12
C LEU A 16 -25.75 -1.91 12.09
N SER A 17 -26.82 -2.52 12.63
CA SER A 17 -28.15 -1.90 12.72
C SER A 17 -28.14 -0.66 13.62
N GLU A 18 -27.57 -0.77 14.80
CA GLU A 18 -27.48 0.32 15.78
C GLU A 18 -26.53 1.42 15.31
N ARG A 19 -25.42 1.06 14.66
CA ARG A 19 -24.50 2.02 14.05
C ARG A 19 -25.20 2.84 12.96
N LYS A 20 -25.96 2.18 12.07
CA LYS A 20 -26.74 2.87 11.03
C LYS A 20 -27.76 3.83 11.63
N GLU A 21 -28.42 3.44 12.71
CA GLU A 21 -29.38 4.30 13.41
C GLU A 21 -28.71 5.56 13.95
N ARG A 22 -27.62 5.38 14.71
CA ARG A 22 -26.92 6.50 15.36
C ARG A 22 -26.23 7.43 14.36
N LEU A 23 -25.84 6.93 13.18
CA LEU A 23 -25.23 7.73 12.12
C LEU A 23 -26.23 8.26 11.08
N ARG A 24 -27.54 8.02 11.25
CA ARG A 24 -28.59 8.38 10.28
C ARG A 24 -28.66 9.87 9.95
N HIS A 25 -28.28 10.73 10.91
CA HIS A 25 -28.30 12.18 10.75
C HIS A 25 -27.09 12.73 9.96
N LEU A 26 -26.08 11.90 9.70
CA LEU A 26 -24.93 12.30 8.89
C LEU A 26 -25.29 12.25 7.40
N SER A 27 -24.68 13.13 6.60
CA SER A 27 -24.82 13.06 5.16
C SER A 27 -24.28 11.74 4.61
N HIS A 28 -24.74 11.32 3.44
CA HIS A 28 -24.43 9.99 2.90
C HIS A 28 -22.93 9.67 2.80
N SER A 29 -22.07 10.69 2.61
CA SER A 29 -20.62 10.54 2.50
C SER A 29 -19.88 10.59 3.84
N GLU A 30 -20.47 11.18 4.89
CA GLU A 30 -19.80 11.41 6.17
C GLU A 30 -19.46 10.12 6.93
N PRO A 31 -20.35 9.11 7.05
CA PRO A 31 -20.00 7.85 7.69
C PRO A 31 -18.79 7.17 7.05
N SER A 32 -18.72 7.14 5.72
CA SER A 32 -17.61 6.56 4.97
C SER A 32 -16.31 7.33 5.20
N ARG A 33 -16.37 8.67 5.15
CA ARG A 33 -15.22 9.54 5.40
C ARG A 33 -14.66 9.35 6.81
N VAL A 34 -15.53 9.34 7.82
CA VAL A 34 -15.13 9.21 9.22
C VAL A 34 -14.62 7.81 9.52
N TRP A 35 -15.23 6.76 8.95
CA TRP A 35 -14.70 5.40 9.03
C TRP A 35 -13.28 5.29 8.48
N MET A 36 -13.01 5.88 7.30
CA MET A 36 -11.66 5.85 6.72
C MET A 36 -10.62 6.47 7.66
N ILE A 37 -10.95 7.61 8.28
CA ILE A 37 -10.05 8.30 9.20
C ILE A 37 -9.76 7.42 10.43
N VAL A 38 -10.81 6.92 11.10
CA VAL A 38 -10.64 6.10 12.32
C VAL A 38 -9.89 4.80 12.01
N ASN A 39 -10.21 4.13 10.91
CA ASN A 39 -9.51 2.92 10.48
C ASN A 39 -8.02 3.20 10.18
N ARG A 40 -7.70 4.38 9.63
CA ARG A 40 -6.32 4.78 9.36
C ARG A 40 -5.55 5.04 10.66
N GLU A 41 -6.14 5.73 11.62
CA GLU A 41 -5.54 5.98 12.93
C GLU A 41 -5.27 4.66 13.68
N GLU A 42 -6.23 3.74 13.71
CA GLU A 42 -6.06 2.44 14.35
C GLU A 42 -4.95 1.61 13.71
N LYS A 43 -4.86 1.61 12.37
CA LYS A 43 -3.77 0.91 11.66
C LYS A 43 -2.41 1.56 11.92
N ALA A 44 -2.34 2.89 11.95
CA ALA A 44 -1.11 3.59 12.27
C ALA A 44 -0.64 3.28 13.70
N GLN A 45 -1.57 3.26 14.66
CA GLN A 45 -1.27 2.89 16.04
C GLN A 45 -0.77 1.44 16.13
N ARG A 46 -1.47 0.48 15.51
CA ARG A 46 -1.02 -0.92 15.46
C ARG A 46 0.35 -1.06 14.82
N LEU A 47 0.63 -0.32 13.75
CA LEU A 47 1.95 -0.31 13.12
C LEU A 47 3.02 0.22 14.08
N GLN A 48 2.75 1.31 14.80
CA GLN A 48 3.67 1.87 15.79
C GLN A 48 3.95 0.87 16.93
N GLU A 49 2.93 0.20 17.44
CA GLU A 49 3.05 -0.88 18.42
C GLU A 49 3.83 -2.07 17.87
N LEU A 50 3.61 -2.44 16.60
CA LEU A 50 4.34 -3.50 15.91
C LEU A 50 5.81 -3.14 15.65
N ILE A 51 6.13 -1.87 15.40
CA ILE A 51 7.52 -1.43 15.27
C ILE A 51 8.17 -1.43 16.66
N ALA A 52 7.44 -1.00 17.70
CA ALA A 52 7.90 -0.94 19.08
C ALA A 52 9.24 -0.17 19.24
N GLY A 53 9.43 0.88 18.43
CA GLY A 53 10.69 1.66 18.40
C GLY A 53 11.90 0.95 17.80
N ARG A 54 11.73 -0.24 17.21
CA ARG A 54 12.83 -0.97 16.56
C ARG A 54 13.29 -0.29 15.28
N ASP A 55 14.58 -0.36 15.02
CA ASP A 55 15.13 -0.08 13.70
C ASP A 55 14.73 -1.22 12.73
N LEU A 56 13.80 -0.91 11.82
CA LEU A 56 13.31 -1.86 10.83
C LEU A 56 14.38 -2.31 9.84
N VAL A 57 15.36 -1.44 9.53
CA VAL A 57 16.48 -1.78 8.64
C VAL A 57 17.34 -2.82 9.32
N GLN A 58 17.74 -2.58 10.56
CA GLN A 58 18.53 -3.54 11.33
C GLN A 58 17.76 -4.86 11.56
N ALA A 59 16.46 -4.78 11.89
CA ALA A 59 15.63 -5.96 12.10
C ALA A 59 15.51 -6.83 10.84
N ALA A 60 15.39 -6.21 9.66
CA ALA A 60 15.38 -6.91 8.39
C ALA A 60 16.73 -7.57 8.07
N LEU A 61 17.85 -6.89 8.34
CA LEU A 61 19.19 -7.46 8.13
C LEU A 61 19.47 -8.67 9.05
N ILE A 62 18.96 -8.66 10.28
CA ILE A 62 19.15 -9.76 11.25
C ILE A 62 18.17 -10.92 10.99
N SER A 63 16.92 -10.63 10.62
CA SER A 63 15.88 -11.64 10.49
C SER A 63 14.83 -11.24 9.44
N PRO A 64 15.14 -11.40 8.13
CA PRO A 64 14.23 -11.03 7.05
C PRO A 64 12.86 -11.72 7.15
N SER A 65 12.83 -12.99 7.56
CA SER A 65 11.60 -13.79 7.69
C SER A 65 10.57 -13.20 8.68
N LYS A 66 11.02 -12.48 9.72
CA LYS A 66 10.13 -11.78 10.65
C LYS A 66 9.47 -10.55 10.02
N ILE A 67 10.15 -9.91 9.08
CA ILE A 67 9.62 -8.78 8.33
C ILE A 67 8.70 -9.27 7.21
N VAL A 68 9.12 -10.30 6.46
CA VAL A 68 8.33 -10.89 5.37
C VAL A 68 7.00 -11.46 5.87
N SER A 69 6.99 -12.10 7.05
CA SER A 69 5.75 -12.65 7.64
C SER A 69 4.75 -11.59 8.12
N SER A 70 5.15 -10.32 8.19
CA SER A 70 4.27 -9.20 8.56
C SER A 70 4.16 -8.20 7.41
N MET A 71 3.04 -8.23 6.68
CA MET A 71 2.79 -7.31 5.56
C MET A 71 2.97 -5.84 5.97
N SER A 72 2.49 -5.45 7.15
CA SER A 72 2.63 -4.07 7.65
C SER A 72 4.09 -3.65 7.81
N LEU A 73 4.95 -4.53 8.36
CA LEU A 73 6.38 -4.24 8.53
C LEU A 73 7.11 -4.25 7.19
N LYS A 74 6.83 -5.25 6.33
CA LYS A 74 7.37 -5.33 4.98
C LYS A 74 7.06 -4.06 4.18
N TYR A 75 5.79 -3.66 4.12
CA TYR A 75 5.38 -2.48 3.36
C TYR A 75 5.96 -1.19 3.93
N THR A 76 6.01 -1.06 5.27
CA THR A 76 6.66 0.11 5.89
C THR A 76 8.13 0.21 5.52
N LEU A 77 8.89 -0.89 5.58
CA LEU A 77 10.31 -0.91 5.20
C LEU A 77 10.53 -0.58 3.71
N LEU A 78 9.63 -1.03 2.85
CA LEU A 78 9.62 -0.76 1.42
C LEU A 78 9.10 0.65 1.07
N GLY A 79 8.64 1.44 2.03
CA GLY A 79 8.02 2.75 1.78
C GLY A 79 6.65 2.65 1.08
N ARG A 80 6.01 1.47 1.11
CA ARG A 80 4.69 1.22 0.54
C ARG A 80 3.58 1.58 1.53
N SER A 81 2.40 1.89 0.99
CA SER A 81 1.22 2.09 1.83
C SER A 81 0.84 0.80 2.55
N THR A 82 0.63 0.88 3.87
CA THR A 82 0.01 -0.22 4.65
C THR A 82 -1.53 -0.17 4.59
N TYR A 83 -2.07 0.78 3.82
CA TYR A 83 -3.50 0.96 3.60
C TYR A 83 -3.88 0.50 2.20
N SER A 84 -4.34 -0.74 2.11
CA SER A 84 -4.72 -1.40 0.86
C SER A 84 -5.73 -0.62 0.01
N HIS A 85 -6.58 0.21 0.62
CA HIS A 85 -7.51 1.05 -0.14
C HIS A 85 -6.79 2.16 -0.92
N ASP A 86 -5.73 2.77 -0.37
CA ASP A 86 -4.96 3.79 -1.09
C ASP A 86 -4.22 3.16 -2.27
N GLU A 87 -3.65 1.96 -2.05
CA GLU A 87 -3.02 1.16 -3.11
C GLU A 87 -4.04 0.77 -4.19
N ASN A 88 -5.20 0.25 -3.81
CA ASN A 88 -6.26 -0.11 -4.75
C ASN A 88 -6.79 1.11 -5.53
N MET A 89 -6.94 2.27 -4.89
CA MET A 89 -7.34 3.51 -5.56
C MET A 89 -6.29 3.97 -6.57
N MET A 90 -5.01 3.86 -6.21
CA MET A 90 -3.90 4.15 -7.12
C MET A 90 -3.90 3.19 -8.32
N VAL A 91 -4.00 1.88 -8.08
CA VAL A 91 -4.06 0.86 -9.13
C VAL A 91 -5.28 1.08 -10.02
N THR A 92 -6.46 1.28 -9.45
CA THR A 92 -7.70 1.55 -10.20
C THR A 92 -7.52 2.75 -11.13
N ARG A 93 -6.91 3.84 -10.63
CA ARG A 93 -6.66 5.04 -11.44
C ARG A 93 -5.67 4.77 -12.57
N ILE A 94 -4.56 4.10 -12.29
CA ILE A 94 -3.49 3.82 -13.26
C ILE A 94 -3.95 2.80 -14.32
N ALA A 95 -4.71 1.79 -13.91
CA ALA A 95 -5.27 0.76 -14.76
C ALA A 95 -6.57 1.17 -15.46
N ASN A 96 -7.05 2.41 -15.28
CA ASN A 96 -8.30 2.91 -15.85
C ASN A 96 -9.51 2.01 -15.55
N ASP A 97 -9.66 1.61 -14.27
CA ASP A 97 -10.67 0.67 -13.73
C ASP A 97 -10.63 -0.76 -14.31
N VAL A 98 -9.66 -1.09 -15.17
CA VAL A 98 -9.48 -2.46 -15.68
C VAL A 98 -9.02 -3.41 -14.57
N ALA A 99 -8.09 -2.97 -13.73
CA ALA A 99 -7.67 -3.67 -12.52
C ALA A 99 -7.93 -2.80 -11.29
N ARG A 100 -8.42 -3.41 -10.21
CA ARG A 100 -8.82 -2.70 -8.97
C ARG A 100 -7.90 -2.95 -7.79
N THR A 101 -7.00 -3.93 -7.91
CA THR A 101 -6.00 -4.29 -6.91
C THR A 101 -4.69 -4.66 -7.59
N SER A 102 -3.57 -4.54 -6.88
CA SER A 102 -2.25 -4.93 -7.39
C SER A 102 -2.24 -6.40 -7.84
N GLN A 103 -2.90 -7.30 -7.08
CA GLN A 103 -3.04 -8.70 -7.47
C GLN A 103 -3.78 -8.86 -8.80
N THR A 104 -4.92 -8.19 -8.98
CA THR A 104 -5.67 -8.27 -10.25
C THR A 104 -4.89 -7.70 -11.43
N LEU A 105 -4.05 -6.69 -11.19
CA LEU A 105 -3.16 -6.15 -12.20
C LEU A 105 -2.09 -7.17 -12.61
N VAL A 106 -1.44 -7.81 -11.62
CA VAL A 106 -0.44 -8.85 -11.84
C VAL A 106 -1.04 -10.05 -12.58
N ASP A 107 -2.20 -10.54 -12.14
CA ASP A 107 -2.88 -11.69 -12.77
C ASP A 107 -3.18 -11.40 -14.24
N TYR A 108 -3.68 -10.20 -14.55
CA TYR A 108 -3.99 -9.81 -15.94
C TYR A 108 -2.76 -9.60 -16.82
N ILE A 109 -1.63 -9.20 -16.22
CA ILE A 109 -0.35 -9.09 -16.94
C ILE A 109 0.26 -10.48 -17.17
N ALA A 110 0.17 -11.38 -16.18
CA ALA A 110 0.64 -12.76 -16.31
C ALA A 110 -0.14 -13.53 -17.39
N ASP A 111 -1.44 -13.27 -17.52
CA ASP A 111 -2.32 -13.87 -18.52
C ASP A 111 -2.40 -13.07 -19.85
N PHE A 112 -1.48 -12.15 -20.11
CA PHE A 112 -1.53 -11.27 -21.28
C PHE A 112 -1.69 -12.03 -22.60
N ASP A 113 -0.97 -13.14 -22.76
CA ASP A 113 -0.99 -13.96 -23.97
C ASP A 113 -2.35 -14.66 -24.19
N GLN A 114 -3.14 -14.85 -23.13
CA GLN A 114 -4.44 -15.54 -23.20
C GLN A 114 -5.60 -14.57 -23.36
N LYS A 115 -5.53 -13.40 -22.71
CA LYS A 115 -6.61 -12.40 -22.70
C LYS A 115 -6.01 -11.00 -22.66
N ALA A 116 -5.76 -10.43 -23.83
CA ALA A 116 -5.32 -9.05 -23.94
C ALA A 116 -6.36 -8.09 -23.32
N ARG A 117 -5.97 -7.46 -22.20
CA ARG A 117 -6.71 -6.37 -21.56
C ARG A 117 -6.10 -5.04 -22.03
N PRO A 118 -6.91 -4.03 -22.40
CA PRO A 118 -6.39 -2.73 -22.80
C PRO A 118 -5.93 -1.94 -21.56
N PHE A 119 -4.71 -2.20 -21.12
CA PHE A 119 -4.09 -1.41 -20.05
C PHE A 119 -3.39 -0.17 -20.60
N PRO A 120 -3.53 0.99 -19.92
CA PRO A 120 -2.69 2.14 -20.17
C PRO A 120 -1.21 1.79 -20.00
N LEU A 121 -0.32 2.50 -20.71
CA LEU A 121 1.13 2.32 -20.61
C LEU A 121 1.62 2.39 -19.15
N ASP A 122 1.04 3.26 -18.35
CA ASP A 122 1.45 3.40 -16.95
C ASP A 122 1.04 2.21 -16.07
N ALA A 123 0.00 1.46 -16.44
CA ALA A 123 -0.35 0.20 -15.76
C ALA A 123 0.59 -0.93 -16.16
N TRP A 124 1.04 -0.96 -17.41
CA TRP A 124 2.12 -1.85 -17.84
C TRP A 124 3.41 -1.54 -17.09
N LYS A 125 3.81 -0.26 -17.04
CA LYS A 125 4.95 0.17 -16.21
C LYS A 125 4.76 -0.27 -14.77
N LEU A 126 3.59 -0.07 -14.15
CA LEU A 126 3.36 -0.48 -12.78
C LEU A 126 3.51 -1.99 -12.58
N GLY A 127 2.99 -2.84 -13.47
CA GLY A 127 3.17 -4.29 -13.34
C GLY A 127 4.60 -4.76 -13.57
N TYR A 128 5.31 -4.16 -14.52
CA TYR A 128 6.74 -4.42 -14.73
C TYR A 128 7.62 -3.84 -13.61
N CYS A 129 7.21 -2.72 -13.03
CA CYS A 129 7.91 -1.97 -11.98
C CYS A 129 7.37 -2.24 -10.57
N ASP A 130 6.42 -3.14 -10.33
CA ASP A 130 6.09 -3.58 -8.96
C ASP A 130 7.27 -4.35 -8.33
N LEU A 131 8.30 -4.62 -9.14
CA LEU A 131 9.66 -5.00 -8.76
C LEU A 131 10.55 -3.80 -8.31
N TYR A 132 10.30 -2.55 -8.71
CA TYR A 132 11.05 -1.34 -8.35
C TYR A 132 10.20 -0.03 -8.39
N TYR A 133 9.95 0.59 -7.23
CA TYR A 133 9.47 1.97 -7.17
C TYR A 133 10.60 2.91 -7.63
N ILE A 134 10.32 3.76 -8.62
CA ILE A 134 11.26 4.75 -9.13
C ILE A 134 10.64 6.13 -8.88
N ASP A 135 11.28 6.91 -8.03
CA ASP A 135 10.98 8.34 -7.91
C ASP A 135 11.53 9.07 -9.17
N GLY A 136 10.77 10.03 -9.67
CA GLY A 136 10.81 10.47 -11.06
C GLY A 136 12.19 10.78 -11.65
N GLY A 137 12.45 10.31 -12.89
CA GLY A 137 13.60 10.79 -13.66
C GLY A 137 13.94 10.09 -14.98
N SER A 138 13.65 8.80 -15.17
CA SER A 138 14.03 8.09 -16.41
C SER A 138 12.82 7.45 -17.09
N ALA A 139 12.46 7.97 -18.26
CA ALA A 139 11.30 7.51 -19.04
C ALA A 139 11.59 6.28 -19.92
N THR A 140 12.80 5.72 -19.88
CA THR A 140 13.22 4.58 -20.70
C THR A 140 13.60 3.38 -19.84
N LEU A 141 13.20 2.17 -20.27
CA LEU A 141 13.55 0.89 -19.64
C LEU A 141 15.06 0.72 -19.41
N GLU A 142 15.88 1.24 -20.31
CA GLU A 142 17.34 1.26 -20.21
C GLU A 142 17.82 2.21 -19.10
N GLY A 143 17.24 3.41 -18.98
CA GLY A 143 17.54 4.32 -17.87
C GLY A 143 17.08 3.79 -16.51
N ILE A 144 16.08 2.91 -16.50
CA ILE A 144 15.65 2.16 -15.31
C ILE A 144 16.69 1.09 -14.96
N TYR A 145 17.11 0.29 -15.94
CA TYR A 145 18.12 -0.76 -15.77
C TYR A 145 19.48 -0.21 -15.27
N GLU A 146 19.95 0.89 -15.86
CA GLU A 146 21.19 1.56 -15.45
C GLU A 146 21.09 2.23 -14.07
N ALA A 147 19.90 2.71 -13.68
CA ALA A 147 19.68 3.18 -12.32
C ALA A 147 19.73 2.03 -11.30
N CYS A 148 19.16 0.87 -11.64
CA CYS A 148 19.25 -0.34 -10.82
C CYS A 148 20.71 -0.81 -10.65
N LEU A 149 21.51 -0.82 -11.72
CA LEU A 149 22.94 -1.15 -11.68
C LEU A 149 23.75 -0.19 -10.80
N ARG A 150 23.45 1.12 -10.83
CA ARG A 150 24.13 2.11 -9.96
C ARG A 150 23.72 1.99 -8.49
N ASP A 151 22.46 1.62 -8.20
CA ASP A 151 22.00 1.36 -6.84
C ASP A 151 22.64 0.08 -6.25
N GLU A 152 22.94 -0.93 -7.08
CA GLU A 152 23.72 -2.13 -6.67
C GLU A 152 25.15 -1.78 -6.22
N GLU A 153 25.76 -0.74 -6.80
CA GLU A 153 27.10 -0.25 -6.41
C GLU A 153 27.11 0.61 -5.13
N LEU A 154 25.95 1.17 -4.73
CA LEU A 154 25.77 2.06 -3.56
C LEU A 154 24.85 1.45 -2.49
N GLN A 155 24.97 0.15 -2.23
CA GLN A 155 24.12 -0.61 -1.31
C GLN A 155 24.21 -0.13 0.15
N THR A 156 23.44 0.91 0.48
CA THR A 156 23.17 1.34 1.86
C THR A 156 22.51 0.21 2.66
N PRO A 157 22.64 0.17 3.99
CA PRO A 157 21.96 -0.84 4.80
C PRO A 157 20.44 -0.92 4.55
N ALA A 158 19.81 0.20 4.25
CA ALA A 158 18.39 0.27 3.91
C ALA A 158 18.07 -0.38 2.55
N ALA A 159 18.92 -0.20 1.54
CA ALA A 159 18.77 -0.85 0.24
C ALA A 159 18.85 -2.38 0.37
N ARG A 160 19.88 -2.88 1.07
CA ARG A 160 20.06 -4.32 1.35
C ARG A 160 18.88 -4.90 2.13
N ALA A 161 18.43 -4.18 3.15
CA ALA A 161 17.28 -4.60 3.94
C ALA A 161 15.99 -4.72 3.10
N ARG A 162 15.76 -3.79 2.17
CA ARG A 162 14.61 -3.82 1.25
C ARG A 162 14.70 -4.98 0.25
N GLU A 163 15.89 -5.27 -0.24
CA GLU A 163 16.14 -6.40 -1.15
C GLU A 163 15.85 -7.74 -0.47
N LEU A 164 16.29 -7.94 0.78
CA LEU A 164 16.07 -9.18 1.53
C LEU A 164 14.59 -9.51 1.82
N VAL A 165 13.70 -8.51 1.77
CA VAL A 165 12.28 -8.68 2.13
C VAL A 165 11.33 -8.55 0.94
N ARG A 166 11.84 -8.21 -0.24
CA ARG A 166 11.07 -8.12 -1.49
C ARG A 166 10.45 -9.47 -1.82
#